data_AF-A0A2N9BA87-F1
#
_entry.id   AF-A0A2N9BA87-F1
#
_cell.length_a   1.000
_cell.length_b   1.000
_cell.length_c   1.000
_cell.angle_alpha   90.00
_cell.angle_beta   90.00
_cell.angle_gamma   90.00
#
_symmetry.space_group_name_H-M   'P 1'
#
loop_
_entity.id
_entity.type
_entity.pdbx_description
1 polymer ?
#
loop_
_entity_poly.entity_id
_entity_poly.type
_entity_poly.pdbx_seq_one_letter_code
_entity_poly.pdbx_strand_id
1 'polypeptide(L)'
;MAAGLLVMSPLLLAELDQVATRELGREAAVSAVDDLRHWMGRGRVVLPEITENHVSDAQSIRLRYRSLNLDLADAVNVALAAAYDTDAILTLDRRDFRAVRPLGRHKAFRVLPDDLPL
;
A
#
# COMPACT_ATOMS: atom_id res chain seq x y z
N MET A 1 -15.68 -7.37 -9.18
CA MET A 1 -14.45 -8.13 -8.83
C MET A 1 -14.14 -7.92 -7.35
N ALA A 2 -13.92 -8.97 -6.58
CA ALA A 2 -13.39 -8.85 -5.21
C ALA A 2 -11.89 -9.12 -5.23
N ALA A 3 -11.08 -8.30 -4.56
CA ALA A 3 -9.68 -8.63 -4.35
C ALA A 3 -9.60 -9.92 -3.53
N GLY A 4 -8.88 -10.93 -4.03
CA GLY A 4 -8.69 -12.20 -3.32
C GLY A 4 -7.94 -12.04 -1.99
N LEU A 5 -7.08 -11.01 -1.93
CA LEU A 5 -6.22 -10.67 -0.79
C LEU A 5 -5.89 -9.17 -0.81
N LEU A 6 -5.94 -8.50 0.34
CA LEU A 6 -5.37 -7.16 0.54
C LEU A 6 -3.99 -7.29 1.19
N VAL A 7 -2.97 -6.77 0.52
CA VAL A 7 -1.61 -6.65 1.06
C VAL A 7 -1.44 -5.23 1.59
N MET A 8 -1.20 -5.08 2.88
CA MET A 8 -1.03 -3.79 3.54
C MET A 8 0.35 -3.71 4.17
N SER A 9 1.19 -2.76 3.75
CA SER A 9 2.46 -2.48 4.44
C SER A 9 2.20 -2.20 5.93
N PRO A 10 2.93 -2.81 6.88
CA PRO A 10 2.81 -2.49 8.30
C PRO A 10 3.10 -1.01 8.64
N LEU A 11 3.79 -0.28 7.75
CA LEU A 11 4.02 1.16 7.91
C LEU A 11 2.70 1.96 7.93
N LEU A 12 1.69 1.47 7.20
CA LEU A 12 0.37 2.10 7.14
C LEU A 12 -0.44 1.91 8.43
N LEU A 13 -0.03 1.05 9.38
CA LEU A 13 -0.75 0.90 10.65
C LEU A 13 -0.68 2.18 11.49
N ALA A 14 0.51 2.76 11.60
CA ALA A 14 0.70 3.98 12.37
C ALA A 14 -0.01 5.16 11.70
N GLU A 15 0.04 5.23 10.37
CA GLU A 15 -0.65 6.26 9.59
C GLU A 15 -2.17 6.10 9.69
N LEU A 16 -2.70 4.88 9.60
CA LEU A 16 -4.11 4.59 9.79
C LEU A 16 -4.59 5.04 11.18
N ASP A 17 -3.87 4.67 12.25
CA ASP A 17 -4.21 5.07 13.62
C ASP A 17 -4.20 6.60 13.79
N GLN A 18 -3.14 7.25 13.27
CA GLN A 18 -2.98 8.70 13.35
C GLN A 18 -4.07 9.44 12.57
N VAL A 19 -4.30 9.08 11.32
CA VAL A 19 -5.27 9.73 10.44
C VAL A 19 -6.69 9.46 10.95
N ALA A 20 -7.03 8.21 11.30
CA ALA A 20 -8.35 7.90 11.85
C ALA A 20 -8.60 8.65 13.17
N THR A 21 -7.60 8.74 14.05
CA THR A 21 -7.72 9.52 15.30
C THR A 21 -7.95 10.99 15.01
N ARG A 22 -7.21 11.57 14.04
CA ARG A 22 -7.29 12.98 13.69
C ARG A 22 -8.61 13.35 13.01
N GLU A 23 -9.08 12.53 12.08
CA GLU A 23 -10.22 12.87 11.22
C GLU A 23 -11.57 12.34 11.76
N LEU A 24 -11.55 11.21 12.48
CA LEU A 24 -12.76 10.49 12.92
C LEU A 24 -12.84 10.28 14.44
N GLY A 25 -11.76 10.57 15.17
CA GLY A 25 -11.67 10.42 16.62
C GLY A 25 -11.11 9.06 17.07
N ARG A 26 -10.74 8.99 18.35
CA ARG A 26 -10.01 7.83 18.92
C ARG A 26 -10.79 6.51 18.87
N GLU A 27 -12.10 6.53 19.11
CA GLU A 27 -12.94 5.33 19.04
C GLU A 27 -12.97 4.74 17.62
N ALA A 28 -13.03 5.61 16.59
CA ALA A 28 -12.99 5.18 15.20
C ALA A 28 -11.63 4.56 14.82
N ALA A 29 -10.52 5.11 15.33
CA ALA A 29 -9.19 4.53 15.13
C ALA A 29 -9.07 3.12 15.74
N VAL A 30 -9.53 2.95 16.98
CA VAL A 30 -9.57 1.64 17.64
C VAL A 30 -10.42 0.65 16.85
N SER A 31 -11.62 1.06 16.43
CA SER A 31 -12.51 0.22 15.60
C SER A 31 -11.87 -0.17 14.27
N ALA A 32 -11.15 0.74 13.61
CA ALA A 32 -10.49 0.46 12.34
C ALA A 32 -9.38 -0.61 12.48
N VAL A 33 -8.61 -0.55 13.57
CA VAL A 33 -7.60 -1.58 13.88
C VAL A 33 -8.24 -2.93 14.22
N ASP A 34 -9.37 -2.93 14.94
CA ASP A 34 -10.11 -4.16 15.22
C ASP A 34 -10.69 -4.80 13.95
N ASP A 35 -11.24 -3.99 13.04
CA ASP A 35 -11.69 -4.47 11.73
C ASP A 35 -10.54 -5.06 10.92
N LEU A 36 -9.37 -4.40 10.91
CA LEU A 36 -8.19 -4.91 10.24
C LEU A 36 -7.76 -6.27 10.81
N ARG A 37 -7.66 -6.39 12.13
CA ARG A 37 -7.35 -7.64 12.83
C ARG A 37 -8.36 -8.73 12.50
N HIS A 38 -9.64 -8.39 12.43
CA HIS A 38 -10.72 -9.30 12.08
C HIS A 38 -10.56 -9.87 10.67
N TRP A 39 -10.19 -9.03 9.69
CA TRP A 39 -9.92 -9.47 8.32
C TRP A 39 -8.62 -10.27 8.18
N MET A 40 -7.59 -9.93 8.95
CA MET A 40 -6.36 -10.73 9.05
C MET A 40 -6.66 -12.15 9.56
N GLY A 41 -7.48 -12.28 10.61
CA GLY A 41 -7.91 -13.57 11.15
C GLY A 41 -8.69 -14.45 10.15
N ARG A 42 -9.22 -13.84 9.08
CA ARG A 42 -9.89 -14.55 7.96
C ARG A 42 -9.00 -14.76 6.73
N GLY A 43 -7.72 -14.39 6.79
CA GLY A 43 -6.81 -14.47 5.64
C GLY A 43 -7.21 -13.55 4.48
N ARG A 44 -7.97 -12.47 4.74
CA ARG A 44 -8.38 -11.49 3.73
C ARG A 44 -7.43 -10.31 3.64
N VAL A 45 -6.69 -10.05 4.72
CA VAL A 45 -5.65 -9.04 4.79
C VAL A 45 -4.36 -9.69 5.28
N VAL A 46 -3.23 -9.33 4.69
CA VAL A 46 -1.90 -9.68 5.19
C VAL A 46 -1.07 -8.43 5.44
N LEU A 47 -0.31 -8.47 6.52
CA LEU A 47 0.72 -7.50 6.85
C LEU A 47 2.08 -8.21 6.70
N PRO A 48 2.74 -8.09 5.53
CA PRO A 48 4.00 -8.77 5.30
C PRO A 48 5.12 -8.22 6.18
N GLU A 49 6.10 -9.06 6.48
CA GLU A 49 7.37 -8.62 7.06
C GLU A 49 8.09 -7.69 6.08
N ILE A 50 8.54 -6.53 6.58
CA ILE A 50 9.37 -5.61 5.80
C ILE A 50 10.83 -5.98 6.00
N THR A 51 11.37 -6.69 5.01
CA THR A 51 12.77 -7.09 4.95
C THR A 51 13.70 -5.97 4.47
N GLU A 52 15.01 -6.15 4.63
CA GLU A 52 16.04 -5.22 4.14
C GLU A 52 15.94 -4.99 2.62
N ASN A 53 15.68 -6.03 1.83
CA ASN A 53 15.48 -5.91 0.38
C ASN A 53 14.33 -4.95 0.04
N HIS A 54 13.20 -5.01 0.76
CA HIS A 54 12.09 -4.09 0.52
C HIS A 54 12.48 -2.63 0.80
N VAL A 55 13.30 -2.40 1.83
CA VAL A 55 13.80 -1.06 2.17
C VAL A 55 14.79 -0.58 1.10
N SER A 56 15.68 -1.45 0.63
CA SER A 56 16.64 -1.14 -0.44
C SER A 56 15.93 -0.78 -1.75
N ASP A 57 14.92 -1.56 -2.14
CA ASP A 57 14.08 -1.29 -3.30
C ASP A 57 13.32 0.04 -3.14
N ALA A 58 12.71 0.28 -1.97
CA ALA A 58 12.00 1.52 -1.67
C ALA A 58 12.93 2.75 -1.81
N GLN A 59 14.15 2.69 -1.30
CA GLN A 59 15.13 3.77 -1.47
C GLN A 59 15.51 3.97 -2.94
N SER A 60 15.73 2.89 -3.68
CA SER A 60 16.01 2.95 -5.12
C SER A 60 14.87 3.61 -5.91
N ILE A 61 13.62 3.33 -5.56
CA ILE A 61 12.42 3.96 -6.14
C ILE A 61 12.40 5.46 -5.82
N ARG A 62 12.58 5.85 -4.55
CA ARG A 62 12.62 7.27 -4.14
C ARG A 62 13.74 8.03 -4.85
N LEU A 63 14.90 7.41 -5.06
CA LEU A 63 16.02 7.99 -5.80
C LEU A 63 15.74 8.12 -7.30
N ARG A 64 14.99 7.19 -7.89
CA ARG A 64 14.60 7.23 -9.30
C ARG A 64 13.50 8.26 -9.57
N TYR A 65 12.56 8.42 -8.64
CA TYR A 65 11.40 9.31 -8.77
C TYR A 65 11.46 10.48 -7.77
N ARG A 66 12.64 11.09 -7.57
CA ARG A 66 12.86 12.15 -6.57
C ARG A 66 11.85 13.29 -6.64
N SER A 67 11.43 13.67 -7.85
CA SER A 67 10.47 14.76 -8.06
C SER A 67 9.06 14.46 -7.56
N LEU A 68 8.72 13.18 -7.36
CA LEU A 68 7.43 12.78 -6.77
C LEU A 68 7.44 12.90 -5.25
N ASN A 69 8.61 12.97 -4.61
CA ASN A 69 8.75 13.05 -3.16
C ASN A 69 7.96 11.97 -2.40
N LEU A 70 7.97 10.74 -2.93
CA LEU A 70 7.31 9.58 -2.31
C LEU A 70 7.79 9.42 -0.87
N ASP A 71 6.84 9.20 0.03
CA ASP A 71 7.15 8.78 1.39
C ASP A 71 7.67 7.32 1.40
N LEU A 72 8.01 6.83 2.60
CA LEU A 72 8.51 5.48 2.73
C LEU A 72 7.41 4.43 2.53
N ALA A 73 6.18 4.70 2.96
CA ALA A 73 5.07 3.76 2.86
C ALA A 73 4.71 3.48 1.40
N ASP A 74 4.63 4.53 0.58
CA ASP A 74 4.40 4.44 -0.86
C ASP A 74 5.51 3.67 -1.57
N ALA A 75 6.77 4.00 -1.27
CA ALA A 75 7.89 3.33 -1.89
C ALA A 75 7.99 1.84 -1.49
N VAL A 76 7.66 1.50 -0.24
CA VAL A 76 7.55 0.12 0.22
C VAL A 76 6.37 -0.59 -0.44
N ASN A 77 5.23 0.08 -0.66
CA ASN A 77 4.09 -0.51 -1.38
C ASN A 77 4.47 -0.89 -2.82
N VAL A 78 5.31 -0.11 -3.50
CA VAL A 78 5.84 -0.47 -4.83
C VAL A 78 6.74 -1.72 -4.76
N ALA A 79 7.57 -1.86 -3.73
CA ALA A 79 8.39 -3.05 -3.52
C ALA A 79 7.54 -4.28 -3.18
N LEU A 80 6.55 -4.14 -2.29
CA LEU A 80 5.59 -5.20 -1.96
C LEU A 80 4.77 -5.64 -3.17
N ALA A 81 4.38 -4.72 -4.05
CA ALA A 81 3.68 -5.06 -5.28
C ALA A 81 4.50 -6.02 -6.15
N ALA A 82 5.82 -5.85 -6.20
CA ALA A 82 6.71 -6.78 -6.88
C ALA A 82 6.83 -8.13 -6.16
N ALA A 83 6.97 -8.12 -4.83
CA ALA A 83 7.03 -9.34 -4.02
C ALA A 83 5.76 -10.21 -4.13
N TYR A 84 4.60 -9.57 -4.34
CA TYR A 84 3.30 -10.22 -4.53
C TYR A 84 2.88 -10.36 -6.00
N ASP A 85 3.79 -10.08 -6.96
CA ASP A 85 3.57 -10.18 -8.40
C ASP A 85 2.23 -9.56 -8.86
N THR A 86 1.97 -8.34 -8.40
CA THR A 86 0.74 -7.58 -8.66
C THR A 86 1.03 -6.21 -9.23
N ASP A 87 0.13 -5.74 -10.10
CA ASP A 87 0.05 -4.36 -10.57
C ASP A 87 -1.14 -3.59 -10.00
N ALA A 88 -1.98 -4.19 -9.15
CA ALA A 88 -3.09 -3.48 -8.52
C ALA A 88 -2.61 -2.73 -7.27
N ILE A 89 -2.85 -1.42 -7.22
CA ILE A 89 -2.65 -0.58 -6.04
C ILE A 89 -3.95 0.18 -5.76
N LEU A 90 -4.46 0.07 -4.53
CA LEU A 90 -5.56 0.89 -4.04
C LEU A 90 -4.96 2.10 -3.33
N THR A 91 -5.17 3.30 -3.87
CA THR A 91 -4.60 4.54 -3.31
C THR A 91 -5.43 5.76 -3.66
N LEU A 92 -5.34 6.80 -2.84
CA LEU A 92 -5.85 8.14 -3.17
C LEU A 92 -4.83 8.95 -3.98
N ASP A 93 -3.54 8.64 -3.87
CA ASP A 93 -2.42 9.32 -4.53
C ASP A 93 -2.19 8.81 -5.95
N ARG A 94 -3.26 8.90 -6.75
CA ARG A 94 -3.34 8.38 -8.12
C ARG A 94 -2.21 8.89 -9.01
N ARG A 95 -1.85 10.17 -8.86
CA ARG A 95 -0.85 10.82 -9.71
C ARG A 95 0.52 10.13 -9.59
N ASP A 96 0.92 9.81 -8.36
CA ASP A 96 2.27 9.35 -8.09
C ASP A 96 2.43 7.89 -8.53
N PHE A 97 1.46 7.04 -8.21
CA PHE A 97 1.46 5.64 -8.67
C PHE A 97 1.28 5.49 -10.18
N ARG A 98 0.62 6.44 -10.87
CA ARG A 98 0.58 6.45 -12.35
C ARG A 98 1.92 6.83 -12.97
N ALA A 99 2.79 7.55 -12.25
CA ALA A 99 4.13 7.92 -12.72
C ALA A 99 5.18 6.83 -12.44
N VAL A 100 5.00 6.02 -11.39
CA VAL A 100 5.93 4.95 -11.02
C VAL A 100 5.69 3.69 -11.87
N ARG A 101 6.76 3.16 -12.45
CA ARG A 101 6.75 1.83 -13.08
C ARG A 101 6.93 0.72 -12.03
N PRO A 102 6.12 -0.36 -12.06
CA PRO A 102 6.32 -1.55 -11.22
C PRO A 102 7.73 -2.15 -11.38
N LEU A 103 8.30 -2.70 -10.30
CA LEU A 103 9.63 -3.34 -10.36
C LEU A 103 9.61 -4.72 -11.05
N GLY A 104 8.44 -5.35 -11.15
CA GLY A 104 8.25 -6.66 -11.79
C GLY A 104 7.99 -6.61 -13.30
N ARG A 105 7.30 -7.64 -13.80
CA ARG A 105 6.95 -7.79 -15.23
C ARG A 105 5.93 -6.79 -15.76
N HIS A 106 5.18 -6.14 -14.87
CA HIS A 106 4.09 -5.26 -15.21
C HIS A 106 4.60 -3.92 -15.77
N LYS A 107 3.92 -3.39 -16.80
CA LYS A 107 4.33 -2.16 -17.48
C LYS A 107 3.90 -0.89 -16.75
N ALA A 108 2.78 -0.95 -16.04
CA ALA A 108 2.19 0.15 -15.27
C ALA A 108 1.32 -0.43 -14.15
N PHE A 109 1.08 0.36 -13.10
CA PHE A 109 0.09 0.02 -12.08
C PHE A 109 -1.34 0.21 -12.60
N ARG A 110 -2.24 -0.70 -12.22
CA ARG A 110 -3.69 -0.48 -12.20
C ARG A 110 -4.03 0.20 -10.89
N VAL A 111 -4.38 1.47 -10.97
CA VAL A 111 -4.70 2.31 -9.82
C VAL A 111 -6.18 2.20 -9.52
N LEU A 112 -6.51 1.58 -8.40
CA LEU A 112 -7.89 1.39 -7.94
C LEU A 112 -8.32 2.59 -7.07
N PRO A 113 -9.61 2.96 -7.10
CA PRO A 113 -10.71 2.30 -7.82
C PRO A 113 -10.83 2.67 -9.30
N ASP A 114 -10.03 3.62 -9.81
CA ASP A 114 -10.17 4.18 -11.16
C ASP A 114 -10.08 3.12 -12.28
N ASP A 115 -9.19 2.13 -12.10
CA ASP A 115 -8.90 1.09 -13.09
C ASP A 115 -9.64 -0.24 -12.77
N LEU A 116 -10.73 -0.18 -11.99
CA LEU A 116 -11.62 -1.33 -11.79
C LEU A 116 -12.28 -1.72 -13.13
N PRO A 117 -12.29 -3.01 -13.50
CA PRO A 117 -13.04 -3.44 -14.68
C PRO A 117 -14.54 -3.21 -14.47
N LEU A 118 -15.18 -2.65 -15.50
CA LEU A 118 -16.63 -2.47 -15.59
C LEU A 118 -17.36 -3.82 -15.56
#